data_AF-J0LC55-F1
#
_entry.id   AF-J0LC55-F1
#
_cell.length_a   1.000
_cell.length_b   1.000
_cell.length_c   1.000
_cell.angle_alpha   90.00
_cell.angle_beta   90.00
_cell.angle_gamma   90.00
#
_symmetry.space_group_name_H-M   'P 1'
#
loop_
_entity.id
_entity.type
_entity.pdbx_description
1 polymer ?
#
loop_
_entity_poly.entity_id
_entity_poly.type
_entity_poly.pdbx_seq_one_letter_code
_entity_poly.pdbx_strand_id
1 'polypeptide(L)'
;APFDIPGIGLRALRQKVAHRAIRRAAEVVARERQQTTVNLDKIKHSIEQNCGYRPTTTQIWEGLRSKDLSRTVRNFMWKGIHSAHKVGEYFAKMPEPWRSKKDCPSCGTMESMEHILFACADSGQEDVWQMAGE
;
A
#
# COMPACT_ATOMS: atom_id res chain seq x y z
N ALA A 1 -26.20 16.83 7.25
CA ALA A 1 -26.45 15.41 7.61
C ALA A 1 -26.96 15.33 9.06
N PRO A 2 -27.56 14.22 9.56
CA PRO A 2 -28.08 14.16 10.93
C PRO A 2 -27.05 14.47 12.03
N PHE A 3 -25.75 14.32 11.71
CA PHE A 3 -24.62 14.58 12.59
C PHE A 3 -24.06 16.01 12.50
N ASP A 4 -24.53 16.81 11.54
CA ASP A 4 -24.00 18.14 11.20
C ASP A 4 -24.99 19.24 11.62
N ILE A 5 -25.78 18.93 12.65
CA ILE A 5 -26.74 19.86 13.25
C ILE A 5 -25.97 20.63 14.32
N PRO A 6 -25.87 21.97 14.22
CA PRO A 6 -25.25 22.78 15.26
C PRO A 6 -25.90 22.49 16.62
N GLY A 7 -25.09 22.14 17.62
CA GLY A 7 -25.57 21.87 18.97
C GLY A 7 -26.06 20.43 19.23
N ILE A 8 -25.71 19.45 18.39
CA ILE A 8 -26.02 18.05 18.68
C ILE A 8 -25.43 17.62 20.05
N GLY A 9 -26.30 17.20 20.97
CA GLY A 9 -25.86 16.72 22.27
C GLY A 9 -25.16 15.37 22.16
N LEU A 10 -23.96 15.24 22.74
CA LEU A 10 -23.15 14.01 22.72
C LEU A 10 -23.91 12.78 23.21
N ARG A 11 -24.85 12.94 24.16
CA ARG A 11 -25.71 11.87 24.70
C ARG A 11 -26.59 11.18 23.65
N ALA A 12 -26.98 11.89 22.59
CA ALA A 12 -27.87 11.38 21.54
C ALA A 12 -27.09 10.86 20.32
N LEU A 13 -25.78 11.11 20.26
CA LEU A 13 -24.94 10.74 19.12
C LEU A 13 -24.44 9.31 19.26
N ARG A 14 -24.88 8.43 18.36
CA ARG A 14 -24.36 7.05 18.29
C ARG A 14 -22.95 7.05 17.73
N GLN A 15 -22.06 6.24 18.31
CA GLN A 15 -20.67 6.08 17.84
C GLN A 15 -20.57 5.79 16.33
N LYS A 16 -21.46 4.92 15.79
CA LYS A 16 -21.50 4.62 14.34
C LYS A 16 -21.71 5.86 13.47
N VAL A 17 -22.54 6.79 13.93
CA VAL A 17 -22.84 8.05 13.22
C VAL A 17 -21.66 9.00 13.34
N ALA A 18 -21.11 9.18 14.55
CA ALA A 18 -19.92 9.98 14.79
C ALA A 18 -18.72 9.50 13.96
N HIS A 19 -18.42 8.20 14.00
CA HIS A 19 -17.31 7.61 13.25
C HIS A 19 -17.48 7.80 11.73
N ARG A 20 -18.70 7.64 11.20
CA ARG A 20 -18.98 7.90 9.79
C ARG A 20 -18.76 9.38 9.41
N ALA A 21 -19.17 10.30 10.29
CA ALA A 21 -18.95 11.73 10.09
C ALA A 21 -17.45 12.07 10.06
N ILE A 22 -16.69 11.59 11.04
CA ILE A 22 -15.23 11.77 11.13
C ILE A 22 -14.55 11.21 9.88
N ARG A 23 -14.93 10.01 9.43
CA ARG A 23 -14.37 9.39 8.21
C ARG A 23 -14.62 10.24 6.97
N ARG A 24 -15.83 10.77 6.79
CA ARG A 24 -16.16 11.65 5.66
C ARG A 24 -15.39 12.97 5.72
N ALA A 25 -15.31 13.59 6.89
CA ALA A 25 -14.53 14.81 7.07
C ALA A 25 -13.04 14.57 6.79
N ALA A 26 -12.50 13.44 7.25
CA ALA A 26 -11.13 13.04 6.96
C ALA A 26 -10.91 12.77 5.46
N GLU A 27 -11.88 12.17 4.76
CA GLU A 27 -11.82 11.93 3.30
C GLU A 27 -11.75 13.23 2.49
N VAL A 28 -12.48 14.28 2.90
CA VAL A 28 -12.43 15.59 2.23
C VAL A 28 -11.06 16.25 2.34
N VAL A 29 -10.37 16.06 3.48
CA VAL A 29 -9.05 16.65 3.75
C VAL A 29 -7.91 15.72 3.31
N ALA A 30 -8.20 14.44 3.07
CA ALA A 30 -7.19 13.46 2.70
C ALA A 30 -6.64 13.76 1.32
N ARG A 31 -5.38 14.21 1.28
CA ARG A 31 -4.66 14.35 0.01
C ARG A 31 -4.44 12.97 -0.60
N GLU A 32 -4.66 12.86 -1.90
CA GLU A 32 -4.28 11.68 -2.65
C GLU A 32 -2.79 11.40 -2.45
N ARG A 33 -2.48 10.15 -2.10
CA ARG A 33 -1.10 9.71 -1.94
C ARG A 33 -0.54 9.43 -3.32
N GLN A 34 0.26 10.36 -3.84
CA GLN A 34 0.89 10.26 -5.17
C GLN A 34 1.48 8.87 -5.44
N GLN A 35 2.22 8.32 -4.47
CA GLN A 35 2.83 6.99 -4.63
C GLN A 35 1.81 5.86 -4.77
N THR A 36 0.66 5.94 -4.08
CA THR A 36 -0.43 4.97 -4.24
C THR A 36 -1.00 5.04 -5.66
N THR A 37 -1.20 6.24 -6.20
CA THR A 37 -1.67 6.42 -7.59
C THR A 37 -0.67 5.86 -8.59
N VAL A 38 0.62 6.16 -8.45
CA VAL A 38 1.70 5.62 -9.30
C VAL A 38 1.71 4.09 -9.26
N ASN A 39 1.65 3.50 -8.07
CA ASN A 39 1.66 2.04 -7.92
C ASN A 39 0.40 1.39 -8.51
N LEU A 40 -0.77 2.02 -8.36
CA LEU A 40 -2.00 1.55 -9.00
C LEU A 40 -1.90 1.57 -10.52
N ASP A 41 -1.30 2.60 -11.11
CA ASP A 41 -1.13 2.67 -12.56
C ASP A 41 -0.09 1.67 -13.08
N LYS A 42 1.00 1.42 -12.32
CA LYS A 42 1.92 0.31 -12.59
C LYS A 42 1.18 -1.04 -12.62
N ILE A 43 0.32 -1.31 -11.62
CA ILE A 43 -0.47 -2.54 -11.56
C ILE A 43 -1.41 -2.67 -12.75
N LYS A 44 -2.13 -1.60 -13.11
CA LYS A 44 -3.01 -1.60 -14.29
C LYS A 44 -2.25 -1.92 -15.56
N HIS A 45 -1.10 -1.29 -15.76
CA HIS A 45 -0.27 -1.51 -16.94
C HIS A 45 0.28 -2.94 -16.98
N SER A 46 0.76 -3.46 -15.86
CA SER A 46 1.26 -4.83 -15.78
C SER A 46 0.16 -5.87 -16.05
N ILE A 47 -1.05 -5.69 -15.52
CA ILE A 47 -2.19 -6.60 -15.81
C ILE A 47 -2.61 -6.47 -17.27
N GLU A 48 -2.63 -5.27 -17.84
CA GLU A 48 -2.94 -5.07 -19.25
C GLU A 48 -1.94 -5.77 -20.18
N GLN A 49 -0.64 -5.67 -19.87
CA GLN A 49 0.41 -6.33 -20.62
C GLN A 49 0.34 -7.87 -20.53
N ASN A 50 0.03 -8.42 -19.35
CA ASN A 50 0.07 -9.86 -19.12
C ASN A 50 -1.27 -10.57 -19.39
N CYS A 51 -2.39 -9.88 -19.25
CA CYS A 51 -3.74 -10.48 -19.30
C CYS A 51 -4.64 -9.87 -20.38
N GLY A 52 -4.18 -8.84 -21.10
CA GLY A 52 -4.91 -8.24 -22.22
C GLY A 52 -6.11 -7.36 -21.82
N TYR A 53 -6.27 -7.01 -20.55
CA TYR A 53 -7.31 -6.08 -20.10
C TYR A 53 -6.78 -5.12 -19.03
N ARG A 54 -7.28 -3.88 -19.02
CA ARG A 54 -6.90 -2.87 -18.04
C ARG A 54 -7.93 -2.81 -16.89
N PRO A 55 -7.60 -3.25 -15.67
CA PRO A 55 -8.55 -3.22 -14.56
C PRO A 55 -8.82 -1.79 -14.06
N THR A 56 -10.00 -1.59 -13.49
CA THR A 56 -10.31 -0.40 -12.71
C THR A 56 -9.59 -0.44 -11.36
N THR A 57 -9.38 0.73 -10.75
CA THR A 57 -8.85 0.81 -9.37
C THR A 57 -9.71 0.02 -8.39
N THR A 58 -11.03 0.03 -8.57
CA THR A 58 -11.98 -0.74 -7.74
C THR A 58 -11.72 -2.24 -7.83
N GLN A 59 -11.58 -2.77 -9.05
CA GLN A 59 -11.28 -4.20 -9.27
C GLN A 59 -9.96 -4.63 -8.63
N ILE A 60 -8.92 -3.78 -8.66
CA ILE A 60 -7.65 -4.05 -7.97
C ILE A 60 -7.87 -4.21 -6.46
N TRP A 61 -8.62 -3.29 -5.85
CA TRP A 61 -8.91 -3.35 -4.41
C TRP A 61 -9.84 -4.50 -4.03
N GLU A 62 -10.77 -4.89 -4.90
CA GLU A 62 -11.62 -6.06 -4.71
C GLU A 62 -10.82 -7.37 -4.82
N GLY A 63 -9.93 -7.47 -5.82
CA GLY A 63 -9.03 -8.61 -5.97
C GLY A 63 -8.13 -8.80 -4.74
N LEU A 64 -7.61 -7.70 -4.18
CA LEU A 64 -6.85 -7.72 -2.93
C LEU A 64 -7.67 -8.25 -1.74
N ARG A 65 -9.00 -8.16 -1.78
CA ARG A 65 -9.91 -8.68 -0.75
C ARG A 65 -10.39 -10.10 -1.02
N SER A 66 -9.92 -10.76 -2.09
CA SER A 66 -10.29 -12.14 -2.40
C SER A 66 -10.09 -13.06 -1.20
N LYS A 67 -11.03 -13.99 -0.98
CA LYS A 67 -10.99 -15.00 0.10
C LYS A 67 -9.80 -15.95 -0.05
N ASP A 68 -9.29 -16.10 -1.27
CA ASP A 68 -8.17 -17.00 -1.59
C ASP A 68 -6.83 -16.50 -1.03
N LEU A 69 -6.73 -15.20 -0.73
CA LEU A 69 -5.53 -14.62 -0.12
C LEU A 69 -5.59 -14.73 1.40
N SER A 70 -4.51 -15.14 2.04
CA SER A 70 -4.42 -15.07 3.50
C SER A 70 -4.43 -13.60 3.97
N ARG A 71 -4.88 -13.33 5.19
CA ARG A 71 -4.87 -11.96 5.76
C ARG A 71 -3.48 -11.33 5.72
N THR A 72 -2.44 -12.11 5.97
CA THR A 72 -1.05 -11.66 5.95
C THR A 72 -0.64 -11.20 4.55
N VAL A 73 -0.98 -11.99 3.52
CA VAL A 73 -0.71 -11.65 2.11
C VAL A 73 -1.45 -10.39 1.69
N ARG A 74 -2.74 -10.26 2.03
CA ARG A 74 -3.51 -9.03 1.77
C ARG A 74 -2.86 -7.80 2.40
N ASN A 75 -2.43 -7.92 3.66
CA ASN A 75 -1.75 -6.82 4.35
C ASN A 75 -0.41 -6.45 3.71
N PHE A 76 0.36 -7.45 3.27
CA PHE A 76 1.63 -7.23 2.60
C PHE A 76 1.44 -6.49 1.27
N MET A 77 0.53 -6.96 0.42
CA MET A 77 0.18 -6.32 -0.85
C MET A 77 -0.41 -4.92 -0.65
N TRP A 78 -1.32 -4.74 0.32
CA TRP A 78 -1.88 -3.43 0.66
C TRP A 78 -0.78 -2.42 1.01
N LYS A 79 0.18 -2.83 1.84
CA LYS A 79 1.34 -1.99 2.17
C LYS A 79 2.22 -1.73 0.95
N GLY A 80 2.37 -2.70 0.04
CA GLY A 80 3.08 -2.54 -1.23
C GLY A 80 2.44 -1.45 -2.08
N ILE A 81 1.14 -1.54 -2.35
CA ILE A 81 0.39 -0.55 -3.14
C ILE A 81 0.49 0.84 -2.50
N HIS A 82 0.43 0.93 -1.18
CA HIS A 82 0.51 2.21 -0.47
C HIS A 82 1.94 2.71 -0.20
N SER A 83 2.99 1.99 -0.61
CA SER A 83 4.39 2.24 -0.22
C SER A 83 4.54 2.47 1.30
N ALA A 84 3.87 1.64 2.08
CA ALA A 84 3.81 1.71 3.54
C ALA A 84 4.78 0.75 4.24
N HIS A 85 5.60 0.03 3.48
CA HIS A 85 6.70 -0.78 4.01
C HIS A 85 7.84 0.12 4.48
N LYS A 86 8.50 -0.26 5.57
CA LYS A 86 9.63 0.49 6.13
C LYS A 86 10.90 0.10 5.40
N VAL A 87 11.12 0.69 4.23
CA VAL A 87 12.29 0.47 3.36
C VAL A 87 12.68 1.79 2.70
N GLY A 88 13.93 1.90 2.24
CA GLY A 88 14.42 3.01 1.41
C GLY A 88 14.04 4.40 1.89
N GLU A 89 13.13 5.03 1.14
CA GLU A 89 12.67 6.40 1.38
C GLU A 89 12.15 6.62 2.81
N TYR A 90 11.58 5.59 3.44
CA TYR A 90 11.16 5.67 4.85
C TYR A 90 12.37 5.94 5.76
N PHE A 91 13.45 5.18 5.59
CA PHE A 91 14.67 5.34 6.35
C PHE A 91 15.47 6.58 5.93
N ALA A 92 15.40 6.99 4.67
CA ALA A 92 16.07 8.19 4.17
C ALA A 92 15.67 9.48 4.91
N LYS A 93 14.49 9.50 5.54
CA LYS A 93 13.97 10.64 6.31
C LYS A 93 14.33 10.59 7.80
N MET A 94 14.96 9.50 8.26
CA MET A 94 15.27 9.27 9.68
C MET A 94 16.66 9.79 10.09
N PRO A 95 16.94 9.95 11.39
CA PRO A 95 18.31 10.16 11.86
C PRO A 95 19.14 8.86 11.77
N GLU A 96 20.46 9.00 11.89
CA GLU A 96 21.34 7.84 12.08
C GLU A 96 21.05 7.12 13.41
N PRO A 97 21.23 5.79 13.50
CA PRO A 97 21.80 4.90 12.48
C PRO A 97 20.78 4.39 11.44
N TRP A 98 19.51 4.81 11.51
CA TRP A 98 18.45 4.24 10.66
C TRP A 98 18.57 4.67 9.20
N ARG A 99 19.03 5.89 8.95
CA ARG A 99 19.25 6.42 7.60
C ARG A 99 20.23 5.57 6.80
N SER A 100 21.24 4.98 7.43
CA SER A 100 22.13 4.01 6.77
C SER A 100 21.42 2.81 6.13
N LYS A 101 20.19 2.46 6.58
CA LYS A 101 19.38 1.35 6.05
C LYS A 101 18.54 1.71 4.82
N LYS A 102 18.72 2.90 4.26
CA LYS A 102 17.96 3.35 3.09
C LYS A 102 18.44 2.67 1.79
N ASP A 103 19.70 2.27 1.72
CA ASP A 103 20.28 1.66 0.52
C ASP A 103 20.54 0.18 0.75
N CYS A 104 20.50 -0.59 -0.34
CA CYS A 104 20.90 -1.99 -0.32
C CYS A 104 22.43 -2.07 -0.13
N PRO A 105 22.93 -2.83 0.85
CA PRO A 105 24.37 -2.92 1.10
C PRO A 105 25.16 -3.51 -0.07
N SER A 106 24.57 -4.42 -0.85
CA SER A 106 25.23 -5.08 -1.98
C SER A 106 25.01 -4.37 -3.31
N CYS A 107 23.77 -3.94 -3.58
CA CYS A 107 23.45 -3.30 -4.85
C CYS A 107 23.80 -1.80 -4.87
N GLY A 108 23.92 -1.15 -3.71
CA GLY A 108 24.21 0.28 -3.60
C GLY A 108 23.06 1.21 -4.06
N THR A 109 21.89 0.65 -4.36
CA THR A 109 20.69 1.37 -4.79
C THR A 109 19.75 1.60 -3.61
N MET A 110 18.88 2.60 -3.70
CA MET A 110 17.87 2.84 -2.66
C MET A 110 16.89 1.67 -2.59
N GLU A 111 16.70 1.13 -1.38
CA GLU A 111 15.85 -0.04 -1.18
C GLU A 111 14.38 0.25 -1.51
N SER A 112 13.75 -0.65 -2.24
CA SER A 112 12.32 -0.59 -2.53
C SER A 112 11.75 -2.00 -2.56
N MET A 113 10.43 -2.15 -2.40
CA MET A 113 9.82 -3.48 -2.52
C MET A 113 10.07 -4.12 -3.89
N GLU A 114 10.14 -3.30 -4.94
CA GLU A 114 10.44 -3.76 -6.30
C GLU A 114 11.87 -4.30 -6.39
N HIS A 115 12.83 -3.60 -5.78
CA HIS A 115 14.21 -4.05 -5.68
C HIS A 115 14.33 -5.36 -4.90
N ILE A 116 13.80 -5.41 -3.67
CA ILE A 116 13.90 -6.59 -2.78
C ILE A 116 13.33 -7.84 -3.43
N LEU A 117 12.15 -7.74 -4.06
CA LEU A 117 11.40 -8.90 -4.53
C LEU A 117 11.81 -9.39 -5.93
N PHE A 118 12.36 -8.52 -6.77
CA PHE A 118 12.54 -8.82 -8.21
C PHE A 118 13.93 -8.51 -8.78
N ALA A 119 14.79 -7.79 -8.06
CA ALA A 119 16.08 -7.34 -8.61
C ALA A 119 17.29 -7.62 -7.72
N CYS A 120 17.11 -7.70 -6.40
CA CYS A 120 18.21 -7.90 -5.46
C CYS A 120 18.67 -9.37 -5.50
N ALA A 121 19.92 -9.61 -5.87
CA ALA A 121 20.51 -10.95 -5.84
C ALA A 121 20.62 -11.48 -4.39
N ASP A 122 20.94 -10.61 -3.44
CA ASP A 122 21.13 -10.97 -2.04
C ASP A 122 19.83 -11.31 -1.30
N SER A 123 18.67 -10.99 -1.86
CA SER A 123 17.40 -11.32 -1.20
C SER A 123 17.05 -12.81 -1.31
N GLY A 124 17.78 -13.58 -2.13
CA GLY A 124 17.44 -14.96 -2.46
C GLY A 124 16.17 -15.07 -3.31
N GLN A 125 15.76 -13.98 -3.97
CA GLN A 125 14.55 -13.98 -4.78
C GLN A 125 14.63 -14.97 -5.95
N GLU A 126 15.82 -15.17 -6.52
CA GLU A 126 16.03 -16.14 -7.63
C GLU A 126 15.63 -17.56 -7.22
N ASP A 127 16.12 -18.03 -6.06
CA ASP A 127 15.78 -19.36 -5.54
C ASP A 127 14.27 -19.48 -5.27
N VAL A 128 13.65 -18.44 -4.72
CA VAL A 128 12.21 -18.42 -4.43
C VAL A 128 11.38 -18.49 -5.72
N TRP A 129 11.76 -17.74 -6.75
CA TRP A 129 11.07 -17.79 -8.04
C TRP A 129 11.29 -19.11 -8.78
N GLN A 130 12.48 -19.71 -8.65
CA GLN A 130 12.74 -21.04 -9.16
C GLN A 130 11.80 -22.07 -8.50
N MET A 131 11.68 -22.05 -7.17
CA MET A 131 10.78 -22.95 -6.44
C MET A 131 9.29 -22.72 -6.75
N ALA A 132 8.90 -21.50 -7.11
CA ALA A 132 7.51 -21.17 -7.43
C ALA A 132 7.11 -21.45 -8.89
N GLY A 133 8.09 -21.65 -9.77
CA GLY A 133 7.88 -21.93 -11.20
C GLY A 133 7.65 -23.42 -11.52
N GLU A 134 7.84 -24.31 -10.54
CA GLU A 134 7.54 -25.75 -10.61
C GLU A 134 6.07 -26.03 -10.22
#